data_AF-A0A2J4Y4X9-F1
#
_entry.id   AF-A0A2J4Y4X9-F1
#
_cell.length_a   1.000
_cell.length_b   1.000
_cell.length_c   1.000
_cell.angle_alpha   90.00
_cell.angle_beta   90.00
_cell.angle_gamma   90.00
#
_symmetry.space_group_name_H-M   'P 1'
#
loop_
_entity.id
_entity.type
_entity.pdbx_description
1 polymer ?
#
loop_
_entity_poly.entity_id
_entity_poly.type
_entity_poly.pdbx_seq_one_letter_code
_entity_poly.pdbx_strand_id
1 'polypeptide(L)'
;GSADALSVARIIAPLAPPADADYRHIAFWKRLRYFCRLYLESSRWLRRIENASAITEFNVPSAPALARHTDQAEALWNGVRTFCALVMVGAWGISTQWQACAAALTLAAICCVLYSVSPSPFKSLTLLMRTLILLSLFSFVVKFGLMVQITDLWQFLLFLFPLLTTMQLLKLQMPKLAGLWGQLIVFMGSFISVTNPPVYDYASFLNDNLGKIIGVGLAWLAFAIISPGSDARKSRRHIRALRRHFVDQLSRRPQHSEHEFESLVYHHISQLSNSQDALARRWLLRWGVVLLNCSHVVWQLREWETRSDPLSQVRDLCISLLRDVMSERGVQQRPLASTLQELQRICDALN
;
A
#
# COMPACT_ATOMS: atom_id res chain seq x y z
N GLY A 1 -19.82 14.25 24.15
CA GLY A 1 -20.05 15.65 23.73
C GLY A 1 -19.81 15.77 22.24
N SER A 2 -20.83 16.12 21.47
CA SER A 2 -20.67 16.37 20.03
C SER A 2 -19.94 17.69 19.81
N ALA A 3 -18.81 17.67 19.13
CA ALA A 3 -18.16 18.90 18.67
C ALA A 3 -19.04 19.52 17.58
N ASP A 4 -19.80 20.55 17.93
CA ASP A 4 -20.62 21.30 16.97
C ASP A 4 -19.79 22.32 16.20
N ALA A 5 -20.20 22.62 14.96
CA ALA A 5 -19.47 23.54 14.07
C ALA A 5 -19.29 24.93 14.69
N LEU A 6 -20.23 25.34 15.54
CA LEU A 6 -20.21 26.61 16.25
C LEU A 6 -19.14 26.65 17.35
N SER A 7 -18.93 25.52 18.04
CA SER A 7 -17.88 25.37 19.05
C SER A 7 -16.49 25.40 18.41
N VAL A 8 -16.31 24.69 17.29
CA VAL A 8 -15.05 24.71 16.54
C VAL A 8 -14.79 26.11 15.96
N ALA A 9 -15.81 26.78 15.42
CA ALA A 9 -15.69 28.16 14.93
C ALA A 9 -15.24 29.14 16.02
N ARG A 10 -15.76 29.03 17.25
CA ARG A 10 -15.34 29.85 18.40
C ARG A 10 -13.90 29.60 18.81
N ILE A 11 -13.43 28.34 18.75
CA ILE A 11 -12.06 27.97 19.10
C ILE A 11 -11.07 28.54 18.08
N ILE A 12 -11.42 28.51 16.79
CA ILE A 12 -10.52 28.99 15.74
C ILE A 12 -10.58 30.52 15.58
N ALA A 13 -11.71 31.17 15.86
CA ALA A 13 -11.91 32.63 15.71
C ALA A 13 -10.73 33.54 16.17
N PRO A 14 -10.06 33.31 17.32
CA PRO A 14 -8.93 34.14 17.73
C PRO A 14 -7.67 34.01 16.85
N LEU A 15 -7.57 32.98 16.01
CA LEU A 15 -6.47 32.76 15.05
C LEU A 15 -6.74 33.42 13.68
N ALA A 16 -7.81 34.20 13.54
CA ALA A 16 -8.14 34.86 12.29
C ALA A 16 -7.10 35.95 11.94
N PRO A 17 -6.55 35.94 10.70
CA PRO A 17 -5.56 36.92 10.26
C PRO A 17 -6.19 38.32 10.15
N PRO A 18 -5.50 39.40 10.60
CA PRO A 18 -5.87 40.77 10.30
C PRO A 18 -5.68 41.11 8.81
N ALA A 19 -6.24 42.24 8.35
CA ALA A 19 -6.30 42.61 6.93
C ALA A 19 -4.92 42.89 6.29
N ASP A 20 -3.90 43.15 7.11
CA ASP A 20 -2.51 43.43 6.78
C ASP A 20 -1.57 42.22 7.00
N ALA A 21 -2.12 41.04 7.31
CA ALA A 21 -1.34 39.86 7.65
C ALA A 21 -0.55 39.30 6.46
N ASP A 22 0.63 38.73 6.76
CA ASP A 22 1.43 37.96 5.81
C ASP A 22 0.59 36.88 5.12
N TYR A 23 0.77 36.73 3.80
CA TYR A 23 0.11 35.72 2.96
C TYR A 23 0.22 34.30 3.55
N ARG A 24 1.31 34.00 4.25
CA ARG A 24 1.51 32.72 4.95
C ARG A 24 0.47 32.48 6.04
N HIS A 25 0.15 33.52 6.81
CA HIS A 25 -0.83 33.45 7.89
C HIS A 25 -2.25 33.27 7.33
N ILE A 26 -2.56 33.98 6.24
CA ILE A 26 -3.83 33.86 5.52
C ILE A 26 -4.02 32.45 4.94
N ALA A 27 -2.99 31.91 4.29
CA ALA A 27 -3.04 30.57 3.72
C ALA A 27 -3.21 29.49 4.80
N PHE A 28 -2.49 29.61 5.92
CA PHE A 28 -2.63 28.71 7.07
C PHE A 28 -4.05 28.74 7.64
N TRP A 29 -4.60 29.93 7.87
CA TRP A 29 -5.95 30.11 8.39
C TRP A 29 -7.02 29.46 7.50
N LYS A 30 -6.97 29.73 6.19
CA LYS A 30 -7.91 29.12 5.22
C LYS A 30 -7.84 27.60 5.26
N ARG A 31 -6.63 27.03 5.33
CA ARG A 31 -6.41 25.57 5.36
C ARG A 31 -6.87 24.94 6.68
N LEU A 32 -6.63 25.61 7.81
CA LEU A 32 -7.12 25.18 9.12
C LEU A 32 -8.66 25.14 9.15
N ARG A 33 -9.30 26.19 8.65
CA ARG A 33 -10.77 26.26 8.56
C ARG A 33 -11.35 25.17 7.67
N TYR A 34 -10.73 24.92 6.52
CA TYR A 34 -11.13 23.84 5.62
C TYR A 34 -11.01 22.47 6.30
N PHE A 35 -9.86 22.19 6.94
CA PHE A 35 -9.63 20.95 7.69
C PHE A 35 -10.67 20.73 8.79
N CYS A 36 -10.96 21.76 9.60
CA CYS A 36 -11.96 21.69 10.65
C CYS A 36 -13.36 21.37 10.11
N ARG A 37 -13.76 21.93 8.96
CA ARG A 37 -15.04 21.61 8.32
C ARG A 37 -15.08 20.16 7.85
N LEU A 38 -14.03 19.72 7.15
CA LEU A 38 -13.93 18.37 6.63
C LEU A 38 -13.98 17.32 7.77
N TYR A 39 -13.23 17.56 8.85
CA TYR A 39 -13.21 16.69 10.03
C TYR A 39 -14.59 16.58 10.70
N LEU A 40 -15.31 17.71 10.82
CA LEU A 40 -16.65 17.71 11.39
C LEU A 40 -17.64 16.95 10.52
N GLU A 41 -17.62 17.17 9.21
CA GLU A 41 -18.46 16.43 8.27
C GLU A 41 -18.16 14.94 8.30
N SER A 42 -16.88 14.54 8.24
CA SER A 42 -16.49 13.14 8.30
C SER A 42 -16.92 12.51 9.63
N SER A 43 -16.71 13.18 10.76
CA SER A 43 -17.11 12.67 12.09
C SER A 43 -18.62 12.49 12.23
N ARG A 44 -19.43 13.38 11.62
CA ARG A 44 -20.89 13.24 11.58
C ARG A 44 -21.31 12.03 10.76
N TRP A 45 -20.69 11.83 9.59
CA TRP A 45 -20.95 10.65 8.76
C TRP A 45 -20.54 9.35 9.44
N LEU A 46 -19.35 9.30 10.06
CA LEU A 46 -18.91 8.14 10.84
C LEU A 46 -19.89 7.80 11.96
N ARG A 47 -20.34 8.78 12.75
CA ARG A 47 -21.34 8.55 13.81
C ARG A 47 -22.68 8.09 13.27
N ARG A 48 -23.10 8.57 12.10
CA ARG A 48 -24.33 8.10 11.44
C ARG A 48 -24.20 6.64 11.00
N ILE A 49 -23.03 6.24 10.52
CA ILE A 49 -22.73 4.85 10.13
C ILE A 49 -22.65 3.95 11.37
N GLU A 50 -22.00 4.38 12.45
CA GLU A 50 -21.92 3.63 13.70
C GLU A 50 -23.32 3.41 14.34
N ASN A 51 -24.21 4.39 14.22
CA ASN A 51 -25.57 4.32 14.74
C ASN A 51 -26.60 3.83 13.70
N ALA A 52 -26.14 3.32 12.56
CA ALA A 52 -26.99 2.82 11.49
C ALA A 52 -27.68 1.52 11.91
N SER A 53 -29.00 1.42 11.71
CA SER A 53 -29.73 0.15 11.79
C SER A 53 -29.90 -0.45 10.38
N ALA A 54 -30.25 -1.73 10.27
CA ALA A 54 -30.33 -2.45 8.99
C ALA A 54 -31.29 -1.84 7.94
N ILE A 55 -32.12 -0.86 8.32
CA ILE A 55 -33.13 -0.21 7.47
C ILE A 55 -32.76 1.28 7.19
N THR A 56 -31.63 1.76 7.71
CA THR A 56 -31.24 3.17 7.50
C THR A 56 -30.74 3.40 6.07
N GLU A 57 -31.53 4.13 5.28
CA GLU A 57 -31.11 4.63 3.97
C GLU A 57 -30.30 5.92 4.12
N PHE A 58 -29.06 5.90 3.66
CA PHE A 58 -28.22 7.09 3.60
C PHE A 58 -28.34 7.74 2.23
N ASN A 59 -28.83 8.97 2.17
CA ASN A 59 -28.66 9.81 0.99
C ASN A 59 -27.24 10.41 1.01
N VAL A 60 -26.26 9.59 0.62
CA VAL A 60 -24.84 9.97 0.63
C VAL A 60 -24.61 10.96 -0.52
N PRO A 61 -24.03 12.15 -0.28
CA PRO A 61 -23.67 13.05 -1.35
C PRO A 61 -22.70 12.35 -2.30
N SER A 62 -22.87 12.54 -3.60
CA SER A 62 -22.02 11.94 -4.62
C SER A 62 -20.56 12.34 -4.39
N ALA A 63 -19.77 11.42 -3.84
CA ALA A 63 -18.33 11.59 -3.72
C ALA A 63 -17.68 11.23 -5.07
N PRO A 64 -16.70 12.01 -5.55
CA PRO A 64 -15.94 11.65 -6.74
C PRO A 64 -15.26 10.29 -6.51
N ALA A 65 -15.32 9.43 -7.53
CA ALA A 65 -14.77 8.09 -7.42
C ALA A 65 -13.27 8.14 -7.14
N LEU A 66 -12.80 7.34 -6.18
CA LEU A 66 -11.36 7.17 -6.01
C LEU A 66 -10.79 6.60 -7.32
N ALA A 67 -9.71 7.22 -7.80
CA ALA A 67 -9.01 6.80 -9.00
C ALA A 67 -8.35 5.43 -8.76
N ARG A 68 -9.09 4.37 -9.06
CA ARG A 68 -8.63 2.99 -8.94
C ARG A 68 -7.96 2.62 -10.26
N HIS A 69 -6.69 3.00 -10.40
CA HIS A 69 -5.93 2.61 -11.58
C HIS A 69 -5.37 1.19 -11.39
N THR A 70 -6.09 0.21 -11.92
CA THR A 70 -5.62 -1.17 -12.00
C THR A 70 -4.75 -1.32 -13.24
N ASP A 71 -3.45 -1.58 -13.07
CA ASP A 71 -2.58 -1.88 -14.21
C ASP A 71 -2.93 -3.27 -14.76
N GLN A 72 -3.80 -3.29 -15.78
CA GLN A 72 -4.29 -4.51 -16.41
C GLN A 72 -3.15 -5.34 -17.03
N ALA A 73 -2.10 -4.69 -17.52
CA ALA A 73 -0.95 -5.38 -18.10
C ALA A 73 -0.16 -6.12 -17.01
N GLU A 74 0.03 -5.51 -15.84
CA GLU A 74 0.68 -6.18 -14.72
C GLU A 74 -0.18 -7.32 -14.15
N ALA A 75 -1.50 -7.12 -14.08
CA ALA A 75 -2.43 -8.16 -13.66
C ALA A 75 -2.37 -9.37 -14.61
N LEU A 76 -2.37 -9.12 -15.93
CA LEU A 76 -2.26 -10.17 -16.95
C LEU A 76 -0.91 -10.90 -16.85
N TRP A 77 0.21 -10.17 -16.71
CA TRP A 77 1.54 -10.77 -16.58
C TRP A 77 1.67 -11.62 -15.33
N ASN A 78 1.14 -11.15 -14.20
CA ASN A 78 1.10 -11.93 -12.98
C ASN A 78 0.21 -13.17 -13.13
N GLY A 79 -0.94 -13.06 -13.81
CA GLY A 79 -1.85 -14.18 -14.07
C GLY A 79 -1.28 -15.24 -15.00
N VAL A 80 -0.66 -14.83 -16.11
CA VAL A 80 0.02 -15.75 -17.04
C VAL A 80 1.17 -16.47 -16.32
N ARG A 81 1.95 -15.74 -15.50
CA ARG A 81 3.01 -16.35 -14.69
C ARG A 81 2.48 -17.43 -13.75
N THR A 82 1.45 -17.11 -12.96
CA THR A 82 0.90 -18.07 -11.99
C THR A 82 0.25 -19.26 -12.69
N PHE A 83 -0.38 -19.04 -13.85
CA PHE A 83 -0.89 -20.11 -14.71
C PHE A 83 0.24 -21.04 -15.18
N CYS A 84 1.29 -20.51 -15.81
CA CYS A 84 2.44 -21.31 -16.25
C CYS A 84 3.10 -22.05 -15.08
N ALA A 85 3.26 -21.40 -13.93
CA ALA A 85 3.80 -22.02 -12.73
C ALA A 85 2.99 -23.25 -12.31
N LEU A 86 1.67 -23.09 -12.15
CA LEU A 86 0.79 -24.18 -11.71
C LEU A 86 0.67 -25.31 -12.72
N VAL A 87 0.64 -24.99 -14.02
CA VAL A 87 0.64 -26.00 -15.08
C VAL A 87 1.94 -26.81 -15.05
N MET A 88 3.10 -26.16 -14.88
CA MET A 88 4.38 -26.87 -14.76
C MET A 88 4.43 -27.78 -13.52
N VAL A 89 4.00 -27.28 -12.35
CA VAL A 89 3.94 -28.09 -11.13
C VAL A 89 2.98 -29.27 -11.28
N GLY A 90 1.79 -29.02 -11.85
CA GLY A 90 0.79 -30.05 -12.10
C GLY A 90 1.27 -31.11 -13.08
N ALA A 91 1.86 -30.69 -14.22
CA ALA A 91 2.40 -31.61 -15.22
C ALA A 91 3.54 -32.47 -14.65
N TRP A 92 4.46 -31.86 -13.89
CA TRP A 92 5.53 -32.57 -13.20
C TRP A 92 4.97 -33.58 -12.19
N GLY A 93 4.00 -33.17 -11.38
CA GLY A 93 3.36 -34.04 -10.39
C GLY A 93 2.61 -35.23 -10.99
N ILE A 94 1.91 -35.03 -12.11
CA ILE A 94 1.24 -36.11 -12.86
C ILE A 94 2.28 -37.07 -13.44
N SER A 95 3.37 -36.55 -14.02
CA SER A 95 4.41 -37.38 -14.65
C SER A 95 5.17 -38.25 -13.64
N THR A 96 5.39 -37.74 -12.43
CA THR A 96 6.10 -38.45 -11.36
C THR A 96 5.19 -39.39 -10.57
N GLN A 97 3.88 -39.33 -10.79
CA GLN A 97 2.86 -40.05 -10.01
C GLN A 97 3.07 -39.89 -8.49
N TRP A 98 3.55 -38.73 -8.08
CA TRP A 98 4.00 -38.53 -6.72
C TRP A 98 2.81 -38.36 -5.77
N GLN A 99 2.72 -39.20 -4.74
CA GLN A 99 1.59 -39.20 -3.80
C GLN A 99 1.35 -37.84 -3.11
N ALA A 100 2.40 -37.08 -2.80
CA ALA A 100 2.28 -35.76 -2.16
C ALA A 100 2.09 -34.60 -3.16
N CYS A 101 1.85 -34.90 -4.44
CA CYS A 101 1.62 -33.88 -5.48
C CYS A 101 0.45 -32.95 -5.13
N ALA A 102 -0.63 -33.47 -4.57
CA ALA A 102 -1.79 -32.66 -4.21
C ALA A 102 -1.45 -31.58 -3.16
N ALA A 103 -0.64 -31.95 -2.15
CA ALA A 103 -0.16 -31.02 -1.13
C ALA A 103 0.81 -29.98 -1.72
N ALA A 104 1.70 -30.41 -2.61
CA ALA A 104 2.62 -29.49 -3.30
C ALA A 104 1.88 -28.47 -4.17
N LEU A 105 0.90 -28.91 -4.97
CA LEU A 105 0.14 -28.06 -5.87
C LEU A 105 -0.74 -27.05 -5.13
N THR A 106 -1.41 -27.48 -4.06
CA THR A 106 -2.26 -26.59 -3.24
C THR A 106 -1.43 -25.50 -2.59
N LEU A 107 -0.27 -25.83 -1.99
CA LEU A 107 0.58 -24.85 -1.36
C LEU A 107 1.25 -23.92 -2.39
N ALA A 108 1.63 -24.44 -3.56
CA ALA A 108 2.10 -23.63 -4.68
C ALA A 108 1.03 -22.62 -5.13
N ALA A 109 -0.23 -23.05 -5.25
CA ALA A 109 -1.35 -22.17 -5.62
C ALA A 109 -1.61 -21.08 -4.57
N ILE A 110 -1.63 -21.44 -3.28
CA ILE A 110 -1.79 -20.48 -2.18
C ILE A 110 -0.66 -19.44 -2.23
N CYS A 111 0.59 -19.87 -2.41
CA CYS A 111 1.73 -18.96 -2.53
C CYS A 111 1.60 -18.02 -3.74
N CYS A 112 1.22 -18.57 -4.90
CA CYS A 112 0.98 -17.80 -6.12
C CYS A 112 -0.05 -16.70 -5.90
N VAL A 113 -1.18 -17.00 -5.25
CA VAL A 113 -2.25 -16.03 -4.98
C VAL A 113 -1.79 -14.99 -3.96
N LEU A 114 -1.29 -15.41 -2.79
CA LEU A 114 -0.88 -14.50 -1.71
C LEU A 114 0.23 -13.53 -2.14
N TYR A 115 1.20 -14.02 -2.91
CA TYR A 115 2.35 -13.21 -3.30
C TYR A 115 2.18 -12.49 -4.65
N SER A 116 1.09 -12.74 -5.39
CA SER A 116 0.75 -11.95 -6.58
C SER A 116 0.52 -10.46 -6.27
N VAL A 117 0.03 -10.17 -5.06
CA VAL A 117 -0.27 -8.81 -4.58
C VAL A 117 0.90 -8.20 -3.79
N SER A 118 1.92 -9.00 -3.47
CA SER A 118 3.07 -8.54 -2.69
C SER A 118 3.96 -7.65 -3.56
N PRO A 119 4.43 -6.49 -3.03
CA PRO A 119 5.38 -5.64 -3.74
C PRO A 119 6.74 -6.32 -3.91
N SER A 120 7.09 -7.33 -3.09
CA SER A 120 8.34 -8.08 -3.20
C SER A 120 8.11 -9.59 -3.02
N PRO A 121 7.58 -10.29 -4.03
CA PRO A 121 7.20 -11.70 -3.91
C PRO A 121 8.39 -12.59 -3.53
N PHE A 122 9.57 -12.32 -4.10
CA PHE A 122 10.76 -13.13 -3.87
C PHE A 122 11.22 -13.14 -2.41
N LYS A 123 11.25 -11.99 -1.74
CA LYS A 123 11.65 -11.90 -0.32
C LYS A 123 10.65 -12.61 0.58
N SER A 124 9.36 -12.47 0.31
CA SER A 124 8.30 -13.13 1.06
C SER A 124 8.31 -14.64 0.86
N LEU A 125 8.51 -15.13 -0.36
CA LEU A 125 8.67 -16.56 -0.67
C LEU A 125 9.95 -17.15 -0.04
N THR A 126 11.05 -16.39 -0.03
CA THR A 126 12.31 -16.82 0.61
C THR A 126 12.15 -16.92 2.13
N LEU A 127 11.45 -15.97 2.75
CA LEU A 127 11.08 -16.04 4.16
C LEU A 127 10.22 -17.26 4.43
N LEU A 128 9.18 -17.49 3.62
CA LEU A 128 8.30 -18.65 3.74
C LEU A 128 9.09 -19.95 3.63
N MET A 129 10.01 -20.05 2.68
CA MET A 129 10.87 -21.22 2.53
C MET A 129 11.67 -21.54 3.78
N ARG A 130 12.34 -20.53 4.33
CA ARG A 130 13.09 -20.68 5.58
C ARG A 130 12.18 -21.12 6.72
N THR A 131 10.97 -20.56 6.81
CA THR A 131 9.96 -20.95 7.80
C THR A 131 9.58 -22.42 7.65
N LEU A 132 9.28 -22.90 6.43
CA LEU A 132 8.84 -24.29 6.21
C LEU A 132 9.94 -25.29 6.54
N ILE A 133 11.20 -25.00 6.20
CA ILE A 133 12.33 -25.87 6.55
C ILE A 133 12.48 -25.96 8.08
N LEU A 134 12.49 -24.82 8.77
CA LEU A 134 12.56 -24.77 10.23
C LEU A 134 11.39 -25.52 10.88
N LEU A 135 10.20 -25.35 10.32
CA LEU A 135 8.99 -25.97 10.85
C LEU A 135 8.95 -27.47 10.59
N SER A 136 9.48 -27.94 9.45
CA SER A 136 9.66 -29.37 9.17
C SER A 136 10.59 -30.03 10.18
N LEU A 137 11.73 -29.40 10.51
CA LEU A 137 12.65 -29.87 11.54
C LEU A 137 12.00 -29.88 12.92
N PHE A 138 11.36 -28.78 13.29
CA PHE A 138 10.69 -28.65 14.59
C PHE A 138 9.54 -29.65 14.76
N SER A 139 8.68 -29.79 13.75
CA SER A 139 7.55 -30.73 13.77
C SER A 139 8.01 -32.19 13.81
N PHE A 140 9.14 -32.52 13.19
CA PHE A 140 9.72 -33.87 13.31
C PHE A 140 10.06 -34.20 14.76
N VAL A 141 10.74 -33.28 15.47
CA VAL A 141 11.09 -33.46 16.89
C VAL A 141 9.85 -33.52 17.77
N VAL A 142 8.87 -32.65 17.54
CA VAL A 142 7.63 -32.63 18.34
C VAL A 142 6.80 -33.89 18.09
N LYS A 143 6.59 -34.29 16.84
CA LYS A 143 5.70 -35.41 16.50
C LYS A 143 6.30 -36.77 16.88
N PHE A 144 7.59 -36.99 16.65
CA PHE A 144 8.21 -38.30 16.93
C PHE A 144 8.93 -38.38 18.27
N GLY A 145 9.37 -37.25 18.84
CA GLY A 145 10.00 -37.23 20.16
C GLY A 145 9.00 -37.03 21.30
N LEU A 146 8.16 -36.01 21.19
CA LEU A 146 7.28 -35.59 22.28
C LEU A 146 5.88 -36.22 22.19
N MET A 147 5.24 -36.19 21.02
CA MET A 147 3.85 -36.59 20.86
C MET A 147 3.65 -38.09 21.16
N VAL A 148 4.66 -38.93 20.92
CA VAL A 148 4.66 -40.35 21.30
C VAL A 148 4.49 -40.57 22.80
N GLN A 149 4.92 -39.61 23.63
CA GLN A 149 4.83 -39.68 25.10
C GLN A 149 3.52 -39.05 25.63
N ILE A 150 2.82 -38.29 24.80
CA ILE A 150 1.60 -37.58 25.17
C ILE A 150 0.40 -38.48 24.88
N THR A 151 -0.27 -38.93 25.94
CA THR A 151 -1.46 -39.80 25.83
C THR A 151 -2.77 -39.01 25.86
N ASP A 152 -2.78 -37.90 26.60
CA ASP A 152 -4.00 -37.13 26.86
C ASP A 152 -3.95 -35.72 26.27
N LEU A 153 -5.12 -35.19 25.92
CA LEU A 153 -5.29 -33.84 25.38
C LEU A 153 -4.75 -32.75 26.35
N TRP A 154 -4.94 -32.91 27.65
CA TRP A 154 -4.50 -31.91 28.63
C TRP A 154 -2.97 -31.76 28.68
N GLN A 155 -2.23 -32.87 28.48
CA GLN A 155 -0.76 -32.85 28.39
C GLN A 155 -0.32 -32.11 27.12
N PHE A 156 -1.02 -32.34 26.01
CA PHE A 156 -0.78 -31.60 24.77
C PHE A 156 -1.04 -30.10 24.94
N LEU A 157 -2.12 -29.71 25.62
CA LEU A 157 -2.42 -28.30 25.91
C LEU A 157 -1.36 -27.64 26.80
N LEU A 158 -0.88 -28.33 27.83
CA LEU A 158 0.20 -27.84 28.70
C LEU A 158 1.52 -27.64 27.95
N PHE A 159 1.75 -28.35 26.85
CA PHE A 159 2.88 -28.11 25.95
C PHE A 159 2.59 -26.98 24.96
N LEU A 160 1.42 -27.00 24.31
CA LEU A 160 1.08 -26.07 23.24
C LEU A 160 0.92 -24.63 23.75
N PHE A 161 0.34 -24.44 24.93
CA PHE A 161 0.11 -23.12 25.52
C PHE A 161 1.41 -22.33 25.76
N PRO A 162 2.41 -22.85 26.52
CA PRO A 162 3.69 -22.16 26.69
C PRO A 162 4.45 -21.99 25.37
N LEU A 163 4.34 -22.95 24.45
CA LEU A 163 4.98 -22.83 23.13
C LEU A 163 4.40 -21.66 22.31
N LEU A 164 3.07 -21.56 22.21
CA LEU A 164 2.42 -20.48 21.45
C LEU A 164 2.61 -19.11 22.09
N THR A 165 2.52 -19.04 23.42
CA THR A 165 2.74 -17.79 24.16
C THR A 165 4.18 -17.30 24.03
N THR A 166 5.18 -18.19 24.11
CA THR A 166 6.58 -17.82 23.90
C THR A 166 6.85 -17.37 22.47
N MET A 167 6.33 -18.08 21.45
CA MET A 167 6.45 -17.64 20.06
C MET A 167 5.77 -16.28 19.80
N GLN A 168 4.59 -16.06 20.38
CA GLN A 168 3.88 -14.78 20.27
C GLN A 168 4.63 -13.65 20.99
N LEU A 169 5.25 -13.92 22.14
CA LEU A 169 6.09 -12.96 22.84
C LEU A 169 7.33 -12.60 22.01
N LEU A 170 8.01 -13.58 21.42
CA LEU A 170 9.17 -13.36 20.54
C LEU A 170 8.80 -12.56 19.29
N LYS A 171 7.61 -12.79 18.73
CA LYS A 171 7.07 -11.97 17.64
C LYS A 171 6.97 -10.49 18.03
N LEU A 172 6.52 -10.19 19.25
CA LEU A 172 6.38 -8.82 19.75
C LEU A 172 7.72 -8.18 20.11
N GLN A 173 8.64 -8.95 20.70
CA GLN A 173 9.96 -8.45 21.10
C GLN A 173 10.92 -8.25 19.93
N MET A 174 10.77 -9.03 18.85
CA MET A 174 11.67 -9.00 17.69
C MET A 174 10.94 -8.49 16.42
N PRO A 175 10.69 -7.18 16.29
CA PRO A 175 9.92 -6.63 15.17
C PRO A 175 10.56 -6.93 13.80
N LYS A 176 11.90 -7.08 13.74
CA LYS A 176 12.63 -7.47 12.53
C LYS A 176 12.31 -8.89 12.05
N LEU A 177 11.99 -9.81 12.97
CA LEU A 177 11.66 -11.21 12.69
C LEU A 177 10.17 -11.51 12.88
N ALA A 178 9.33 -10.49 13.12
CA ALA A 178 7.92 -10.68 13.41
C ALA A 178 7.18 -11.46 12.29
N GLY A 179 7.59 -11.27 11.03
CA GLY A 179 7.07 -12.04 9.90
C GLY A 179 7.41 -13.53 9.97
N LEU A 180 8.64 -13.89 10.37
CA LEU A 180 9.07 -15.28 10.55
C LEU A 180 8.26 -15.95 11.65
N TRP A 181 8.20 -15.33 12.84
CA TRP A 181 7.45 -15.86 13.99
C TRP A 181 5.96 -15.97 13.69
N GLY A 182 5.38 -14.99 13.01
CA GLY A 182 3.98 -15.04 12.56
C GLY A 182 3.71 -16.23 11.64
N GLN A 183 4.58 -16.49 10.66
CA GLN A 183 4.44 -17.65 9.77
C GLN A 183 4.63 -18.97 10.52
N LEU A 184 5.61 -19.06 11.42
CA LEU A 184 5.82 -20.26 12.25
C LEU A 184 4.55 -20.60 13.03
N ILE A 185 3.94 -19.62 13.73
CA ILE A 185 2.71 -19.82 14.49
C ILE A 185 1.56 -20.32 13.61
N VAL A 186 1.34 -19.68 12.45
CA VAL A 186 0.22 -19.99 11.56
C VAL A 186 0.39 -21.38 10.92
N PHE A 187 1.59 -21.71 10.43
CA PHE A 187 1.82 -22.99 9.74
C PHE A 187 2.04 -24.16 10.69
N MET A 188 2.39 -23.92 11.96
CA MET A 188 2.72 -24.98 12.92
C MET A 188 1.62 -26.02 13.07
N GLY A 189 0.35 -25.60 13.12
CA GLY A 189 -0.77 -26.54 13.20
C GLY A 189 -0.81 -27.51 12.01
N SER A 190 -0.53 -27.02 10.80
CA SER A 190 -0.53 -27.83 9.57
C SER A 190 0.65 -28.81 9.50
N PHE A 191 1.79 -28.51 10.13
CA PHE A 191 2.97 -29.38 10.13
C PHE A 191 2.94 -30.43 11.22
N ILE A 192 2.44 -30.10 12.41
CA ILE A 192 2.30 -31.09 13.49
C ILE A 192 1.23 -32.13 13.09
N SER A 193 0.13 -31.67 12.47
CA SER A 193 -0.96 -32.52 11.96
C SER A 193 -1.37 -33.59 12.98
N VAL A 194 -1.91 -33.14 14.12
CA VAL A 194 -2.39 -34.00 15.21
C VAL A 194 -3.62 -34.77 14.74
N THR A 195 -3.56 -36.10 14.75
CA THR A 195 -4.68 -36.98 14.46
C THR A 195 -5.12 -37.73 15.72
N ASN A 196 -6.41 -38.07 15.80
CA ASN A 196 -6.94 -38.96 16.84
C ASN A 196 -7.74 -40.08 16.15
N PRO A 197 -7.29 -41.35 16.19
CA PRO A 197 -6.11 -41.86 16.90
C PRO A 197 -4.78 -41.35 16.31
N PRO A 198 -3.70 -41.31 17.12
CA PRO A 198 -2.40 -40.83 16.66
C PRO A 198 -1.76 -41.83 15.70
N VAL A 199 -1.46 -41.39 14.49
CA VAL A 199 -0.77 -42.19 13.46
C VAL A 199 0.65 -41.66 13.28
N TYR A 200 1.64 -42.50 13.59
CA TYR A 200 3.06 -42.19 13.49
C TYR A 200 3.70 -42.90 12.30
N ASP A 201 3.43 -42.40 11.09
CA ASP A 201 4.11 -42.87 9.87
C ASP A 201 5.19 -41.86 9.43
N TYR A 202 6.45 -42.29 9.50
CA TYR A 202 7.60 -41.51 9.04
C TYR A 202 7.55 -41.23 7.55
N ALA A 203 7.14 -42.21 6.73
CA ALA A 203 7.14 -42.08 5.28
C ALA A 203 6.10 -41.03 4.84
N SER A 204 4.87 -41.15 5.31
CA SER A 204 3.81 -40.16 5.04
C SER A 204 4.18 -38.76 5.56
N PHE A 205 4.74 -38.64 6.76
CA PHE A 205 5.14 -37.34 7.32
C PHE A 205 6.24 -36.66 6.49
N LEU A 206 7.31 -37.39 6.17
CA LEU A 206 8.40 -36.85 5.36
C LEU A 206 7.91 -36.50 3.96
N ASN A 207 7.06 -37.33 3.36
CA ASN A 207 6.50 -37.11 2.05
C ASN A 207 5.60 -35.86 1.99
N ASP A 208 4.73 -35.67 2.99
CA ASP A 208 3.86 -34.48 3.09
C ASP A 208 4.68 -33.20 3.30
N ASN A 209 5.68 -33.22 4.18
CA ASN A 209 6.57 -32.07 4.39
C ASN A 209 7.43 -31.77 3.16
N LEU A 210 7.94 -32.79 2.47
CA LEU A 210 8.64 -32.63 1.20
C LEU A 210 7.70 -32.02 0.15
N GLY A 211 6.44 -32.47 0.10
CA GLY A 211 5.36 -31.91 -0.70
C GLY A 211 5.22 -30.41 -0.49
N LYS A 212 5.08 -29.98 0.76
CA LYS A 212 4.97 -28.57 1.13
C LYS A 212 6.22 -27.78 0.72
N ILE A 213 7.42 -28.26 1.06
CA ILE A 213 8.67 -27.56 0.73
C ILE A 213 8.85 -27.45 -0.79
N ILE A 214 8.69 -28.55 -1.53
CA ILE A 214 8.81 -28.55 -2.99
C ILE A 214 7.72 -27.67 -3.64
N GLY A 215 6.48 -27.70 -3.15
CA GLY A 215 5.40 -26.83 -3.64
C GLY A 215 5.76 -25.35 -3.56
N VAL A 216 6.26 -24.90 -2.40
CA VAL A 216 6.76 -23.52 -2.27
C VAL A 216 8.02 -23.30 -3.10
N GLY A 217 8.84 -24.33 -3.32
CA GLY A 217 10.09 -24.23 -4.08
C GLY A 217 9.86 -24.01 -5.55
N LEU A 218 8.92 -24.74 -6.10
CA LEU A 218 8.49 -24.58 -7.47
C LEU A 218 7.79 -23.24 -7.68
N ALA A 219 6.97 -22.78 -6.72
CA ALA A 219 6.43 -21.43 -6.76
C ALA A 219 7.57 -20.39 -6.72
N TRP A 220 8.49 -20.49 -5.77
CA TRP A 220 9.66 -19.62 -5.67
C TRP A 220 10.47 -19.57 -6.98
N LEU A 221 10.72 -20.73 -7.58
CA LEU A 221 11.45 -20.88 -8.84
C LEU A 221 10.68 -20.27 -10.01
N ALA A 222 9.37 -20.47 -10.11
CA ALA A 222 8.55 -19.86 -11.14
C ALA A 222 8.51 -18.31 -11.01
N PHE A 223 8.46 -17.79 -9.79
CA PHE A 223 8.57 -16.34 -9.53
C PHE A 223 9.99 -15.79 -9.76
N ALA A 224 11.03 -16.62 -9.63
CA ALA A 224 12.40 -16.26 -9.92
C ALA A 224 12.69 -16.22 -11.43
N ILE A 225 12.25 -17.23 -12.17
CA ILE A 225 12.42 -17.34 -13.63
C ILE A 225 11.59 -16.25 -14.33
N ILE A 226 10.33 -16.11 -13.94
CA ILE A 226 9.43 -15.08 -14.45
C ILE A 226 9.48 -13.89 -13.49
N SER A 227 10.67 -13.32 -13.36
CA SER A 227 10.95 -12.22 -12.45
C SER A 227 10.01 -11.04 -12.74
N PRO A 228 9.30 -10.49 -11.73
CA PRO A 228 8.55 -9.26 -11.92
C PRO A 228 9.51 -8.18 -12.41
N GLY A 229 9.09 -7.41 -13.42
CA GLY A 229 9.93 -6.34 -13.98
C GLY A 229 10.47 -5.46 -12.85
N SER A 230 11.78 -5.16 -12.91
CA SER A 230 12.53 -4.43 -11.87
C SER A 230 11.69 -3.34 -11.19
N ASP A 231 11.59 -3.39 -9.86
CA ASP A 231 10.91 -2.36 -9.04
C ASP A 231 11.36 -0.94 -9.41
N ALA A 232 12.62 -0.77 -9.81
CA ALA A 232 13.16 0.52 -10.27
C ALA A 232 12.58 0.99 -11.61
N ARG A 233 12.20 0.07 -12.51
CA ARG A 233 11.49 0.41 -13.76
C ARG A 233 10.04 0.80 -13.47
N LYS A 234 9.38 0.07 -12.57
CA LYS A 234 8.02 0.36 -12.12
C LYS A 234 7.94 1.72 -11.41
N SER A 235 8.82 1.96 -10.45
CA SER A 235 8.89 3.23 -9.72
C SER A 235 9.10 4.42 -10.66
N ARG A 236 10.00 4.28 -11.65
CA ARG A 236 10.22 5.29 -12.70
C ARG A 236 8.98 5.50 -13.59
N ARG A 237 8.23 4.45 -13.92
CA ARG A 237 6.98 4.56 -14.69
C ARG A 237 5.94 5.37 -13.92
N HIS A 238 5.79 5.11 -12.62
CA HIS A 238 4.87 5.88 -11.77
C HIS A 238 5.32 7.33 -11.59
N ILE A 239 6.62 7.61 -11.40
CA ILE A 239 7.15 8.99 -11.34
C ILE A 239 6.86 9.73 -12.66
N ARG A 240 7.08 9.08 -13.81
CA ARG A 240 6.77 9.65 -15.13
C ARG A 240 5.28 9.88 -15.32
N ALA A 241 4.42 8.96 -14.88
CA ALA A 241 2.98 9.13 -14.92
C ALA A 241 2.55 10.33 -14.05
N LEU A 242 3.02 10.41 -12.81
CA LEU A 242 2.72 11.49 -11.88
C LEU A 242 3.14 12.86 -12.43
N ARG A 243 4.34 12.95 -13.05
CA ARG A 243 4.79 14.17 -13.74
C ARG A 243 3.86 14.55 -14.89
N ARG A 244 3.49 13.58 -15.75
CA ARG A 244 2.59 13.85 -16.88
C ARG A 244 1.22 14.36 -16.41
N HIS A 245 0.63 13.71 -15.40
CA HIS A 245 -0.64 14.15 -14.84
C HIS A 245 -0.54 15.53 -14.18
N PHE A 246 0.57 15.84 -13.50
CA PHE A 246 0.77 17.18 -12.95
C PHE A 246 0.91 18.25 -14.04
N VAL A 247 1.66 17.98 -15.12
CA VAL A 247 1.78 18.89 -16.26
C VAL A 247 0.45 19.08 -16.99
N ASP A 248 -0.41 18.05 -17.01
CA ASP A 248 -1.78 18.15 -17.52
C ASP A 248 -2.65 19.07 -16.65
N GLN A 249 -2.50 19.01 -15.33
CA GLN A 249 -3.20 19.93 -14.40
C GLN A 249 -2.82 21.40 -14.61
N LEU A 250 -1.57 21.66 -15.01
CA LEU A 250 -1.07 22.99 -15.38
C LEU A 250 -1.56 23.46 -16.77
N SER A 251 -2.29 22.65 -17.53
CA SER A 251 -2.84 23.09 -18.81
C SER A 251 -4.08 23.99 -18.62
N ARG A 252 -4.45 24.74 -19.66
CA ARG A 252 -5.65 25.59 -19.66
C ARG A 252 -6.94 24.80 -19.41
N ARG A 253 -6.99 23.56 -19.91
CA ARG A 253 -8.14 22.64 -19.77
C ARG A 253 -7.61 21.26 -19.37
N PRO A 254 -7.51 20.97 -18.07
CA PRO A 254 -7.04 19.66 -17.61
C PRO A 254 -8.07 18.58 -17.96
N GLN A 255 -7.60 17.35 -18.14
CA GLN A 255 -8.50 16.22 -18.40
C GLN A 255 -9.19 15.72 -17.12
N HIS A 256 -8.54 15.91 -15.97
CA HIS A 256 -9.03 15.45 -14.67
C HIS A 256 -9.45 16.61 -13.77
N SER A 257 -10.50 16.39 -12.99
CA SER A 257 -10.91 17.29 -11.91
C SER A 257 -9.89 17.30 -10.76
N GLU A 258 -9.95 18.32 -9.89
CA GLU A 258 -9.07 18.43 -8.72
C GLU A 258 -9.07 17.16 -7.86
N HIS A 259 -10.27 16.66 -7.54
CA HIS A 259 -10.46 15.49 -6.69
C HIS A 259 -9.97 14.19 -7.35
N GLU A 260 -10.16 14.02 -8.66
CA GLU A 260 -9.64 12.88 -9.40
C GLU A 260 -8.12 12.87 -9.43
N PHE A 261 -7.51 14.03 -9.68
CA PHE A 261 -6.06 14.18 -9.67
C PHE A 261 -5.49 13.92 -8.28
N GLU A 262 -6.09 14.48 -7.23
CA GLU A 262 -5.69 14.24 -5.85
C GLU A 262 -5.73 12.73 -5.52
N SER A 263 -6.79 12.04 -5.93
CA SER A 263 -6.91 10.59 -5.76
C SER A 263 -5.82 9.81 -6.53
N LEU A 264 -5.52 10.19 -7.77
CA LEU A 264 -4.43 9.60 -8.56
C LEU A 264 -3.05 9.81 -7.90
N VAL A 265 -2.80 11.01 -7.39
CA VAL A 265 -1.55 11.33 -6.67
C VAL A 265 -1.43 10.47 -5.43
N TYR A 266 -2.49 10.37 -4.61
CA TYR A 266 -2.49 9.50 -3.43
C TYR A 266 -2.30 8.02 -3.78
N HIS A 267 -2.92 7.54 -4.85
CA HIS A 267 -2.76 6.17 -5.33
C HIS A 267 -1.30 5.87 -5.69
N HIS A 268 -0.66 6.74 -6.50
CA HIS A 268 0.74 6.59 -6.86
C HIS A 268 1.67 6.77 -5.65
N ILE A 269 1.36 7.69 -4.74
CA ILE A 269 2.12 7.86 -3.50
C ILE A 269 2.10 6.57 -2.66
N SER A 270 0.93 5.95 -2.52
CA SER A 270 0.80 4.68 -1.81
C SER A 270 1.62 3.56 -2.47
N GLN A 271 1.56 3.45 -3.80
CA GLN A 271 2.36 2.48 -4.56
C GLN A 271 3.87 2.72 -4.43
N LEU A 272 4.34 3.97 -4.55
CA LEU A 272 5.75 4.31 -4.39
C LEU A 272 6.24 4.11 -2.96
N SER A 273 5.41 4.41 -1.95
CA SER A 273 5.73 4.18 -0.53
C SER A 273 5.97 2.70 -0.26
N ASN A 274 5.13 1.83 -0.84
CA ASN A 274 5.25 0.39 -0.73
C ASN A 274 6.39 -0.21 -1.59
N SER A 275 6.90 0.51 -2.60
CA SER A 275 8.02 0.06 -3.43
C SER A 275 9.33 -0.04 -2.62
N GLN A 276 10.22 -0.98 -2.95
CA GLN A 276 11.52 -1.14 -2.25
C GLN A 276 12.60 -0.14 -2.74
N ASP A 277 12.27 0.70 -3.72
CA ASP A 277 13.22 1.64 -4.31
C ASP A 277 13.44 2.86 -3.40
N ALA A 278 14.62 2.93 -2.77
CA ALA A 278 15.01 4.01 -1.89
C ALA A 278 15.07 5.38 -2.60
N LEU A 279 15.32 5.41 -3.91
CA LEU A 279 15.30 6.66 -4.68
C LEU A 279 13.87 7.14 -4.89
N ALA A 280 12.95 6.25 -5.24
CA ALA A 280 11.54 6.58 -5.39
C ALA A 280 10.90 7.05 -4.09
N ARG A 281 11.20 6.40 -2.96
CA ARG A 281 10.75 6.85 -1.63
C ARG A 281 11.30 8.23 -1.28
N ARG A 282 12.59 8.47 -1.51
CA ARG A 282 13.20 9.80 -1.29
C ARG A 282 12.57 10.87 -2.18
N TRP A 283 12.31 10.54 -3.45
CA TRP A 283 11.65 11.44 -4.39
C TRP A 283 10.24 11.78 -3.91
N LEU A 284 9.48 10.78 -3.48
CA LEU A 284 8.13 10.94 -2.93
C LEU A 284 8.11 11.79 -1.67
N LEU A 285 9.00 11.54 -0.71
CA LEU A 285 9.07 12.31 0.53
C LEU A 285 9.43 13.78 0.27
N ARG A 286 10.28 14.04 -0.73
CA ARG A 286 10.70 15.40 -1.09
C ARG A 286 9.61 16.16 -1.87
N TRP A 287 8.91 15.48 -2.78
CA TRP A 287 8.11 16.17 -3.80
C TRP A 287 6.62 15.83 -3.78
N GLY A 288 6.20 14.73 -3.18
CA GLY A 288 4.79 14.31 -3.17
C GLY A 288 3.87 15.35 -2.52
N VAL A 289 4.30 15.92 -1.39
CA VAL A 289 3.54 16.98 -0.68
C VAL A 289 3.56 18.29 -1.47
N VAL A 290 4.68 18.62 -2.12
CA VAL A 290 4.80 19.84 -2.93
C VAL A 290 3.85 19.79 -4.11
N LEU A 291 3.77 18.65 -4.81
CA LEU A 291 2.87 18.45 -5.95
C LEU A 291 1.40 18.65 -5.57
N LEU A 292 0.97 18.10 -4.44
CA LEU A 292 -0.39 18.29 -3.91
C LEU A 292 -0.69 19.75 -3.57
N ASN A 293 0.26 20.44 -2.92
CA ASN A 293 0.07 21.85 -2.59
C ASN A 293 0.00 22.72 -3.85
N CYS A 294 0.88 22.47 -4.82
CA CYS A 294 0.89 23.18 -6.09
C CYS A 294 -0.42 22.97 -6.86
N SER A 295 -0.98 21.74 -6.91
CA SER A 295 -2.24 21.51 -7.61
C SER A 295 -3.40 22.30 -6.98
N HIS A 296 -3.52 22.33 -5.65
CA HIS A 296 -4.56 23.13 -5.00
C HIS A 296 -4.44 24.61 -5.32
N VAL A 297 -3.22 25.16 -5.32
CA VAL A 297 -3.00 26.58 -5.67
C VAL A 297 -3.39 26.84 -7.12
N VAL A 298 -3.06 25.94 -8.05
CA VAL A 298 -3.44 26.05 -9.47
C VAL A 298 -4.95 26.04 -9.65
N TRP A 299 -5.67 25.19 -8.91
CA TRP A 299 -7.13 25.16 -8.94
C TRP A 299 -7.76 26.42 -8.34
N GLN A 300 -7.24 26.93 -7.22
CA GLN A 300 -7.68 28.21 -6.65
C GLN A 300 -7.45 29.39 -7.61
N LEU A 301 -6.31 29.42 -8.30
CA LEU A 301 -6.03 30.42 -9.33
C LEU A 301 -6.98 30.31 -10.52
N ARG A 302 -7.44 29.09 -10.85
CA ARG A 302 -8.40 28.85 -11.94
C ARG A 302 -9.83 29.24 -11.55
N GLU A 303 -10.25 28.96 -10.32
CA GLU A 303 -11.56 29.37 -9.78
C GLU A 303 -11.68 30.89 -9.65
N TRP A 304 -10.56 31.61 -9.64
CA TRP A 304 -10.57 33.05 -9.59
C TRP A 304 -11.17 33.64 -10.87
N GLU A 305 -12.44 34.05 -10.80
CA GLU A 305 -13.13 34.78 -11.86
C GLU A 305 -12.42 36.11 -12.12
N THR A 306 -11.76 36.20 -13.26
CA THR A 306 -11.14 37.44 -13.74
C THR A 306 -12.17 38.18 -14.59
N ARG A 307 -12.68 39.30 -14.08
CA ARG A 307 -13.60 40.19 -14.83
C ARG A 307 -12.92 40.93 -15.99
N SER A 308 -11.60 40.84 -16.12
CA SER A 308 -10.79 41.56 -17.10
C SER A 308 -9.77 40.65 -17.79
N ASP A 309 -9.66 40.77 -19.11
CA ASP A 309 -8.71 40.02 -19.97
C ASP A 309 -7.23 40.03 -19.51
N PRO A 310 -6.62 41.14 -19.02
CA PRO A 310 -5.20 41.14 -18.67
C PRO A 310 -4.86 40.27 -17.46
N LEU A 311 -5.74 40.19 -16.44
CA LEU A 311 -5.51 39.34 -15.27
C LEU A 311 -5.61 37.85 -15.63
N SER A 312 -6.43 37.52 -16.63
CA SER A 312 -6.52 36.16 -17.15
C SER A 312 -5.21 35.73 -17.86
N GLN A 313 -4.54 36.66 -18.55
CA GLN A 313 -3.23 36.41 -19.19
C GLN A 313 -2.13 36.24 -18.15
N VAL A 314 -2.12 37.05 -17.09
CA VAL A 314 -1.17 36.91 -15.98
C VAL A 314 -1.33 35.56 -15.27
N ARG A 315 -2.58 35.13 -15.01
CA ARG A 315 -2.87 33.80 -14.45
C ARG A 315 -2.28 32.69 -15.33
N ASP A 316 -2.54 32.73 -16.62
CA ASP A 316 -2.06 31.71 -17.56
C ASP A 316 -0.52 31.70 -17.64
N LEU A 317 0.12 32.87 -17.59
CA LEU A 317 1.57 32.99 -17.53
C LEU A 317 2.14 32.36 -16.26
N CYS A 318 1.58 32.67 -15.09
CA CYS A 318 1.99 32.09 -13.80
C CYS A 318 1.87 30.56 -13.80
N ILE A 319 0.79 30.01 -14.36
CA ILE A 319 0.60 28.56 -14.47
C ILE A 319 1.62 27.95 -15.44
N SER A 320 1.93 28.63 -16.55
CA SER A 320 2.92 28.15 -17.53
C SER A 320 4.34 28.09 -16.96
N LEU A 321 4.71 29.05 -16.11
CA LEU A 321 6.02 29.09 -15.45
C LEU A 321 6.26 27.86 -14.55
N LEU A 322 5.21 27.32 -13.93
CA LEU A 322 5.30 26.12 -13.09
C LEU A 322 5.57 24.82 -13.86
N ARG A 323 5.41 24.82 -15.19
CA ARG A 323 5.57 23.61 -16.03
C ARG A 323 7.00 23.06 -16.01
N ASP A 324 7.99 23.95 -16.03
CA ASP A 324 9.41 23.58 -16.17
C ASP A 324 10.11 23.34 -14.84
N VAL A 325 9.42 23.61 -13.73
CA VAL A 325 9.91 23.37 -12.37
C VAL A 325 10.11 21.88 -12.09
N MET A 326 9.31 21.00 -12.72
CA MET A 326 9.27 19.56 -12.45
C MET A 326 9.95 18.70 -13.54
N SER A 327 10.99 17.96 -13.15
CA SER A 327 11.67 16.97 -13.99
C SER A 327 11.47 15.53 -13.48
N GLU A 328 11.86 14.53 -14.29
CA GLU A 328 11.85 13.12 -13.86
C GLU A 328 12.78 12.84 -12.67
N ARG A 329 13.79 13.68 -12.45
CA ARG A 329 14.71 13.60 -11.30
C ARG A 329 14.20 14.37 -10.07
N GLY A 330 13.05 15.03 -10.17
CA GLY A 330 12.48 15.90 -9.14
C GLY A 330 12.42 17.37 -9.57
N VAL A 331 12.16 18.26 -8.62
CA VAL A 331 12.15 19.71 -8.90
C VAL A 331 13.56 20.19 -9.18
N GLN A 332 13.71 20.98 -10.23
CA GLN A 332 14.96 21.63 -10.57
C GLN A 332 15.05 22.97 -9.80
N GLN A 333 16.10 23.14 -8.99
CA GLN A 333 16.23 24.32 -8.11
C GLN A 333 16.43 25.63 -8.90
N ARG A 334 17.15 25.60 -10.02
CA ARG A 334 17.39 26.78 -10.86
C ARG A 334 16.11 27.35 -11.48
N PRO A 335 15.30 26.57 -12.23
CA PRO A 335 14.03 27.07 -12.74
C PRO A 335 13.05 27.41 -11.62
N LEU A 336 13.06 26.69 -10.49
CA LEU A 336 12.26 27.08 -9.33
C LEU A 336 12.62 28.51 -8.86
N ALA A 337 13.90 28.82 -8.67
CA ALA A 337 14.35 30.13 -8.24
C ALA A 337 13.95 31.24 -9.23
N SER A 338 14.13 31.00 -10.54
CA SER A 338 13.71 31.98 -11.56
C SER A 338 12.20 32.16 -11.59
N THR A 339 11.42 31.08 -11.47
CA THR A 339 9.95 31.18 -11.44
C THR A 339 9.44 31.92 -10.21
N LEU A 340 10.04 31.70 -9.04
CA LEU A 340 9.68 32.44 -7.82
C LEU A 340 10.00 33.93 -7.94
N GLN A 341 11.16 34.28 -8.52
CA GLN A 341 11.53 35.68 -8.74
C GLN A 341 10.57 36.37 -9.71
N GLU A 342 10.16 35.69 -10.77
CA GLU A 342 9.22 36.23 -11.76
C GLU A 342 7.81 36.38 -11.17
N LEU A 343 7.34 35.39 -10.40
CA LEU A 343 6.07 35.47 -9.67
C LEU A 343 6.07 36.64 -8.67
N GLN A 344 7.19 36.87 -7.99
CA GLN A 344 7.31 37.98 -7.05
C GLN A 344 7.27 39.34 -7.76
N ARG A 345 7.95 39.48 -8.90
CA ARG A 345 7.84 40.69 -9.75
C ARG A 345 6.40 40.96 -10.20
N ILE A 346 5.67 39.91 -10.59
CA ILE A 346 4.27 40.03 -10.99
C ILE A 346 3.41 40.50 -9.81
N CYS A 347 3.61 39.94 -8.61
CA CYS A 347 2.92 40.39 -7.40
C CYS A 347 3.24 41.86 -7.08
N ASP A 348 4.51 42.25 -7.14
CA ASP A 348 4.96 43.62 -6.85
C ASP A 348 4.41 44.64 -7.87
N ALA A 349 4.13 44.21 -9.10
CA ALA A 349 3.53 45.05 -10.14
C ALA A 349 1.98 45.13 -10.05
N LEU A 350 1.35 44.25 -9.29
CA LEU A 350 -0.11 44.19 -9.10
C LEU A 350 -0.57 44.83 -7.78
N ASN A 351 0.34 44.95 -6.80
CA ASN A 351 0.17 45.79 -5.60
C ASN A 351 0.42 47.26 -5.94
#